data_AF-A0A9D3ZJG5-F1
#
_entry.id   AF-A0A9D3ZJG5-F1
#
_cell.length_a   1.000
_cell.length_b   1.000
_cell.length_c   1.000
_cell.angle_alpha   90.00
_cell.angle_beta   90.00
_cell.angle_gamma   90.00
#
_symmetry.space_group_name_H-M   'P 1'
#
loop_
_entity.id
_entity.type
_entity.pdbx_description
1 polymer ?
#
loop_
_entity_poly.entity_id
_entity_poly.type
_entity_poly.pdbx_seq_one_letter_code
_entity_poly.pdbx_strand_id
1 'polypeptide(L)'
;MAAHSKLVFSKLLSDTDINKRLAVPSAIQSSLPPFNGGHALIFHFLHGTRFWPILYSTRRKGYNKPVFSGTLWRNFVIYSNLNVGDRFTLYRVQVEDGASYYMVEVGREIDFLGINAMAYGSGSTAEEHVITHHHQGGLSLELSLGQPNVEGADN
;
A
#
# COMPACT_ATOMS: atom_id res chain seq x y z
N MET A 1 -12.50 -19.72 -2.30
CA MET A 1 -11.89 -19.54 -0.97
C MET A 1 -11.77 -18.05 -0.75
N ALA A 2 -12.54 -17.49 0.17
CA ALA A 2 -12.69 -16.04 0.32
C ALA A 2 -11.83 -15.58 1.49
N ALA A 3 -10.66 -14.99 1.21
CA ALA A 3 -9.87 -14.31 2.23
C ALA A 3 -10.63 -13.05 2.67
N HIS A 4 -10.80 -12.87 3.99
CA HIS A 4 -11.43 -11.66 4.52
C HIS A 4 -10.36 -10.62 4.85
N SER A 5 -10.35 -9.51 4.12
CA SER A 5 -9.47 -8.37 4.40
C SER A 5 -10.19 -7.33 5.26
N LYS A 6 -9.51 -6.85 6.30
CA LYS A 6 -9.95 -5.74 7.14
C LYS A 6 -9.01 -4.56 6.94
N LEU A 7 -9.55 -3.40 6.59
CA LEU A 7 -8.79 -2.14 6.56
C LEU A 7 -8.22 -1.83 7.95
N VAL A 8 -6.91 -1.62 8.02
CA VAL A 8 -6.21 -1.18 9.24
C VAL A 8 -6.06 0.33 9.23
N PHE A 9 -5.46 0.89 8.18
CA PHE A 9 -5.50 2.34 7.91
C PHE A 9 -5.21 2.65 6.46
N SER A 10 -5.62 3.85 6.03
CA SER A 10 -5.24 4.44 4.74
C SER A 10 -4.75 5.87 4.96
N LYS A 11 -3.80 6.31 4.14
CA LYS A 11 -3.22 7.65 4.24
C LYS A 11 -2.68 8.14 2.90
N LEU A 12 -2.93 9.41 2.57
CA LEU A 12 -2.19 10.13 1.54
C LEU A 12 -0.80 10.52 2.07
N LEU A 13 0.23 10.11 1.35
CA LEU A 13 1.62 10.28 1.76
C LEU A 13 2.04 11.74 1.63
N SER A 14 2.55 12.30 2.73
CA SER A 14 3.15 13.63 2.75
C SER A 14 4.63 13.56 2.42
N ASP A 15 5.26 14.72 2.18
CA ASP A 15 6.71 14.85 2.03
C ASP A 15 7.48 14.16 3.17
N THR A 16 7.03 14.36 4.41
CA THR A 16 7.66 13.72 5.58
C THR A 16 7.54 12.20 5.55
N ASP A 17 6.44 11.66 5.03
CA ASP A 17 6.25 10.22 4.94
C ASP A 17 7.22 9.60 3.94
N ILE A 18 7.39 10.22 2.77
CA ILE A 18 8.29 9.77 1.72
C ILE A 18 9.76 9.93 2.13
N ASN A 19 10.13 11.12 2.61
CA ASN A 19 11.54 11.49 2.79
C ASN A 19 12.11 11.13 4.16
N LYS A 20 11.26 10.86 5.16
CA LYS A 20 11.72 10.60 6.53
C LYS A 20 11.15 9.32 7.12
N ARG A 21 9.83 9.27 7.31
CA ARG A 21 9.13 8.18 8.02
C ARG A 21 7.62 8.30 7.85
N LEU A 22 6.96 7.19 7.56
CA LEU A 22 5.50 7.13 7.55
C LEU A 22 4.97 7.18 8.98
N ALA A 23 4.19 8.23 9.28
CA ALA A 23 3.47 8.30 10.54
C ALA A 23 2.28 7.35 10.57
N VAL A 24 2.28 6.42 11.52
CA VAL A 24 1.19 5.48 11.77
C VAL A 24 0.20 6.12 12.76
N PRO A 25 -1.13 6.07 12.52
CA PRO A 25 -2.10 6.60 13.47
C PRO A 25 -2.05 5.83 14.80
N SER A 26 -1.98 6.52 15.95
CA SER A 26 -1.93 5.83 17.25
C SER A 26 -3.23 5.07 17.57
N ALA A 27 -4.36 5.52 17.03
CA ALA A 27 -5.66 4.89 17.25
C ALA A 27 -5.73 3.44 16.73
N ILE A 28 -4.85 3.05 15.80
CA ILE A 28 -4.84 1.71 15.21
C ILE A 28 -3.81 0.78 15.87
N GLN A 29 -3.18 1.20 16.97
CA GLN A 29 -2.10 0.43 17.60
C GLN A 29 -2.55 -0.96 18.08
N SER A 30 -3.81 -1.11 18.50
CA SER A 30 -4.41 -2.41 18.87
C SER A 30 -4.57 -3.38 17.67
N SER A 31 -4.52 -2.84 16.45
CA SER A 31 -4.60 -3.60 15.20
C SER A 31 -3.22 -3.93 14.62
N LEU A 32 -2.14 -3.58 15.32
CA LEU A 32 -0.75 -3.88 14.95
C LEU A 32 -0.07 -4.74 16.03
N PRO A 33 1.04 -5.43 15.70
CA PRO A 33 1.78 -6.19 16.69
C PRO A 33 2.27 -5.29 17.85
N PRO A 34 2.12 -5.72 19.12
CA PRO A 34 2.60 -4.98 20.27
C PRO A 34 4.14 -4.97 20.33
N PHE A 35 4.71 -3.95 20.96
CA PHE A 35 6.18 -3.84 21.13
C PHE A 35 6.75 -4.73 22.25
N ASN A 36 5.91 -5.42 23.04
CA ASN A 36 6.32 -6.37 24.09
C ASN A 36 7.42 -5.84 25.02
N GLY A 37 7.24 -4.63 25.57
CA GLY A 37 8.22 -3.99 26.46
C GLY A 37 9.37 -3.26 25.75
N GLY A 38 9.54 -3.47 24.45
CA GLY A 38 10.42 -2.68 23.60
C GLY A 38 9.75 -1.40 23.08
N HIS A 39 10.41 -0.78 22.10
CA HIS A 39 9.91 0.42 21.41
C HIS A 39 9.99 0.30 19.87
N ALA A 40 10.45 -0.85 19.36
CA ALA A 40 10.60 -1.13 17.95
C ALA A 40 10.55 -2.64 17.69
N LEU A 41 10.08 -3.03 16.50
CA LEU A 41 10.11 -4.40 15.98
C LEU A 41 10.19 -4.38 14.45
N ILE A 42 10.55 -5.51 13.85
CA ILE A 42 10.44 -5.70 12.40
C ILE A 42 9.04 -6.21 12.07
N PHE A 43 8.28 -5.36 11.41
CA PHE A 43 6.94 -5.61 10.92
C PHE A 43 7.01 -6.07 9.48
N HIS A 44 6.25 -7.11 9.12
CA HIS A 44 6.21 -7.62 7.75
C HIS A 44 4.82 -7.41 7.15
N PHE A 45 4.78 -6.91 5.92
CA PHE A 45 3.56 -6.88 5.12
C PHE A 45 3.85 -7.36 3.69
N LEU A 46 2.83 -7.90 3.03
CA LEU A 46 2.83 -8.26 1.62
C LEU A 46 2.54 -7.02 0.76
N HIS A 47 3.33 -6.78 -0.27
CA HIS A 47 3.01 -5.80 -1.32
C HIS A 47 3.34 -6.41 -2.69
N GLY A 48 2.35 -6.45 -3.59
CA GLY A 48 2.41 -7.31 -4.78
C GLY A 48 2.57 -8.77 -4.34
N THR A 49 3.68 -9.40 -4.76
CA THR A 49 4.00 -10.79 -4.44
C THR A 49 5.11 -10.94 -3.38
N ARG A 50 5.60 -9.83 -2.81
CA ARG A 50 6.77 -9.83 -1.92
C ARG A 50 6.43 -9.35 -0.51
N PHE A 51 6.94 -10.07 0.50
CA PHE A 51 6.95 -9.58 1.87
C PHE A 51 8.08 -8.58 2.10
N TRP A 52 7.73 -7.45 2.71
CA TRP A 52 8.63 -6.36 3.02
C TRP A 52 8.87 -6.26 4.53
N PRO A 53 10.12 -6.37 5.00
CA PRO A 53 10.46 -6.06 6.38
C PRO A 53 10.49 -4.54 6.56
N ILE A 54 9.84 -4.04 7.61
CA ILE A 54 9.72 -2.63 7.93
C ILE A 54 10.02 -2.40 9.41
N LEU A 55 10.84 -1.41 9.72
CA LEU A 55 11.06 -1.00 11.10
C LEU A 55 9.84 -0.23 11.60
N TYR A 56 9.00 -0.90 12.37
CA TYR A 56 7.90 -0.31 13.11
C TYR A 56 8.41 0.10 14.49
N SER A 57 8.28 1.37 14.86
CA SER A 57 8.81 1.88 16.13
C SER A 57 7.98 3.03 16.68
N THR A 58 8.16 3.33 17.96
CA THR A 58 7.60 4.51 18.61
C THR A 58 8.68 5.57 18.78
N ARG A 59 8.34 6.84 18.52
CA ARG A 59 9.25 7.96 18.79
C ARG A 59 9.62 8.00 20.27
N ARG A 60 10.91 8.20 20.56
CA ARG A 60 11.43 8.27 21.94
C ARG A 60 11.40 9.68 22.56
N LYS A 61 11.19 10.72 21.75
CA LYS A 61 11.14 12.13 22.18
C LYS A 61 9.80 12.74 21.78
N GLY A 62 9.15 13.42 22.72
CA GLY A 62 7.80 13.99 22.54
C GLY A 62 6.70 12.93 22.59
N TYR A 63 5.58 13.18 21.90
CA TYR A 63 4.49 12.22 21.83
C TYR A 63 4.96 10.89 21.20
N ASN A 64 4.63 9.80 21.87
CA ASN A 64 4.94 8.41 21.52
C ASN A 64 4.19 7.97 20.26
N LYS A 65 4.50 8.61 19.12
CA LYS A 65 3.85 8.35 17.85
C LYS A 65 4.49 7.14 17.18
N PRO A 66 3.70 6.13 16.78
CA PRO A 66 4.23 5.03 16.00
C PRO A 66 4.59 5.48 14.57
N VAL A 67 5.64 4.88 14.01
CA VAL A 67 6.16 5.20 12.68
C VAL A 67 6.75 3.97 11.99
N PHE A 68 6.67 3.93 10.66
CA PHE A 68 7.57 3.13 9.83
C PHE A 68 8.74 4.01 9.40
N SER A 69 9.97 3.56 9.64
CA SER A 69 11.14 4.44 9.52
C SER A 69 12.44 3.73 9.13
N GLY A 70 13.50 4.52 8.98
CA GLY A 70 14.84 4.01 8.69
C GLY A 70 14.99 3.45 7.27
N THR A 71 16.09 2.75 7.05
CA THR A 71 16.46 2.21 5.73
C THR A 71 15.41 1.25 5.18
N LEU A 72 14.77 0.45 6.03
CA LEU A 72 13.74 -0.50 5.60
C LEU A 72 12.51 0.20 4.98
N TRP A 73 12.03 1.27 5.60
CA TRP A 73 10.97 2.10 5.02
C TRP A 73 11.44 2.79 3.73
N ARG A 74 12.65 3.35 3.73
CA ARG A 74 13.20 4.03 2.56
C ARG A 74 13.35 3.09 1.36
N ASN A 75 13.76 1.85 1.58
CA ASN A 75 13.86 0.84 0.53
C ASN A 75 12.50 0.52 -0.09
N PHE A 76 11.45 0.41 0.73
CA PHE A 76 10.09 0.23 0.24
C PHE A 76 9.61 1.43 -0.60
N VAL A 77 9.84 2.65 -0.11
CA VAL A 77 9.51 3.89 -0.86
C VAL A 77 10.17 3.91 -2.23
N ILE A 78 11.47 3.58 -2.30
CA ILE A 78 12.22 3.57 -3.57
C ILE A 78 11.69 2.47 -4.49
N TYR A 79 11.51 1.25 -3.97
CA TYR A 79 11.06 0.11 -4.77
C TYR A 79 9.67 0.32 -5.36
N SER A 80 8.72 0.81 -4.56
CA SER A 80 7.35 1.06 -4.99
C SER A 80 7.19 2.40 -5.73
N ASN A 81 8.29 3.14 -5.94
CA ASN A 81 8.33 4.48 -6.53
C ASN A 81 7.23 5.39 -5.94
N LEU A 82 7.18 5.47 -4.61
CA LEU A 82 6.15 6.23 -3.89
C LEU A 82 6.42 7.73 -3.99
N ASN A 83 5.37 8.48 -4.30
CA ASN A 83 5.38 9.94 -4.39
C ASN A 83 4.50 10.59 -3.32
N VAL A 84 4.73 11.89 -3.10
CA VAL A 84 3.80 12.70 -2.31
C VAL A 84 2.46 12.71 -3.01
N GLY A 85 1.39 12.44 -2.26
CA GLY A 85 0.04 12.28 -2.79
C GLY A 85 -0.36 10.84 -3.10
N ASP A 86 0.57 9.89 -3.14
CA ASP A 86 0.20 8.47 -3.25
C ASP A 86 -0.57 8.03 -1.99
N ARG A 87 -1.51 7.11 -2.16
CA ARG A 87 -2.31 6.54 -1.08
C ARG A 87 -1.72 5.21 -0.63
N PHE A 88 -1.23 5.18 0.59
CA PHE A 88 -0.82 3.94 1.26
C PHE A 88 -2.00 3.37 2.03
N THR A 89 -2.38 2.11 1.75
CA THR A 89 -3.46 1.42 2.46
C THR A 89 -2.97 0.10 3.02
N LEU A 90 -3.06 -0.06 4.34
CA LEU A 90 -2.73 -1.28 5.05
C LEU A 90 -3.99 -2.05 5.40
N TYR A 91 -4.01 -3.34 5.07
CA TYR A 91 -5.03 -4.29 5.47
C TYR A 91 -4.44 -5.38 6.35
N ARG A 92 -5.31 -6.00 7.15
CA ARG A 92 -5.07 -7.29 7.79
C ARG A 92 -5.93 -8.32 7.09
N VAL A 93 -5.30 -9.30 6.47
CA VAL A 93 -5.95 -10.40 5.76
C VAL A 93 -6.00 -11.59 6.69
N GLN A 94 -7.19 -12.16 6.86
CA GLN A 94 -7.39 -13.45 7.52
C GLN A 94 -7.62 -14.53 6.47
N VAL A 95 -6.89 -15.63 6.63
CA VAL A 95 -7.05 -16.84 5.82
C VAL A 95 -7.88 -17.87 6.60
N GLU A 96 -8.45 -18.84 5.89
CA GLU A 96 -9.44 -19.78 6.45
C GLU A 96 -8.91 -20.64 7.61
N ASP A 97 -7.58 -20.84 7.70
CA ASP A 97 -6.94 -21.59 8.80
C ASP A 97 -6.80 -20.78 10.12
N GLY A 98 -7.29 -19.53 10.14
CA GLY A 98 -7.20 -18.61 11.28
C GLY A 98 -5.90 -17.81 11.35
N ALA A 99 -4.92 -18.08 10.49
CA ALA A 99 -3.75 -17.24 10.35
C ALA A 99 -4.11 -15.88 9.74
N SER A 100 -3.26 -14.89 10.02
CA SER A 100 -3.44 -13.55 9.45
C SER A 100 -2.12 -12.94 9.08
N TYR A 101 -2.10 -12.18 7.98
CA TYR A 101 -0.96 -11.39 7.55
C TYR A 101 -1.41 -9.96 7.20
N TYR A 102 -0.44 -9.07 7.04
CA TYR A 102 -0.70 -7.70 6.62
C TYR A 102 -0.41 -7.53 5.13
N MET A 103 -1.22 -6.75 4.45
CA MET A 103 -1.08 -6.46 3.02
C MET A 103 -1.12 -4.95 2.80
N VAL A 104 -0.30 -4.45 1.88
CA VAL A 104 -0.25 -3.05 1.49
C VAL A 104 -0.61 -2.90 0.02
N GLU A 105 -1.57 -2.01 -0.22
CA GLU A 105 -1.87 -1.48 -1.54
C GLU A 105 -1.41 -0.02 -1.62
N VAL A 106 -0.95 0.35 -2.81
CA VAL A 106 -0.55 1.71 -3.13
C VAL A 106 -1.46 2.18 -4.25
N GLY A 107 -2.26 3.20 -3.95
CA GLY A 107 -3.11 3.88 -4.91
C GLY A 107 -2.46 5.17 -5.40
N ARG A 108 -2.60 5.48 -6.69
CA ARG A 108 -2.17 6.76 -7.27
C ARG A 108 -3.39 7.50 -7.80
N GLU A 109 -3.45 8.80 -7.55
CA GLU A 109 -4.51 9.63 -8.13
C GLU A 109 -4.24 9.80 -9.63
N ILE A 110 -5.27 9.54 -10.43
CA ILE A 110 -5.31 9.79 -11.86
C ILE A 110 -6.46 10.74 -12.14
N ASP A 111 -6.21 11.80 -12.90
CA ASP A 111 -7.25 12.62 -13.50
C ASP A 111 -7.58 12.00 -14.87
N PHE A 112 -8.78 11.44 -14.98
CA PHE A 112 -9.26 10.89 -16.23
C PHE A 112 -10.52 11.65 -16.66
N LEU A 113 -10.37 12.52 -17.66
CA LEU A 113 -11.46 13.31 -18.24
C LEU A 113 -12.23 14.16 -17.19
N GLY A 114 -11.54 14.68 -16.18
CA GLY A 114 -12.14 15.47 -15.10
C GLY A 114 -12.73 14.63 -13.97
N ILE A 115 -12.46 13.31 -13.95
CA ILE A 115 -12.82 12.41 -12.86
C ILE A 115 -11.53 12.01 -12.13
N ASN A 116 -11.43 12.37 -10.85
CA ASN A 116 -10.34 11.91 -10.00
C ASN A 116 -10.62 10.47 -9.57
N ALA A 117 -9.77 9.54 -10.00
CA ALA A 117 -9.84 8.13 -9.62
C ALA A 117 -8.54 7.67 -8.96
N MET A 118 -8.61 6.64 -8.12
CA MET A 118 -7.43 5.98 -7.54
C MET A 118 -7.11 4.72 -8.33
N ALA A 119 -5.96 4.72 -9.00
CA ALA A 119 -5.42 3.55 -9.69
C ALA A 119 -4.60 2.72 -8.70
N TYR A 120 -4.89 1.42 -8.61
CA TYR A 120 -4.11 0.46 -7.83
C TYR A 120 -3.40 -0.49 -8.78
N GLY A 121 -2.08 -0.64 -8.63
CA GLY A 121 -1.31 -1.57 -9.44
C GLY A 121 -1.57 -3.01 -8.97
N SER A 122 -2.06 -3.87 -9.85
CA SER A 122 -2.07 -5.31 -9.62
C SER A 122 -0.67 -5.85 -9.91
N GLY A 123 0.00 -6.42 -8.91
CA GLY A 123 1.35 -6.96 -9.10
C GLY A 123 1.34 -8.26 -9.90
N SER A 124 1.56 -8.19 -11.22
CA SER A 124 2.09 -9.28 -12.06
C SER A 124 2.59 -8.72 -13.40
N THR A 125 3.66 -9.32 -13.94
CA THR A 125 4.43 -8.92 -15.13
C THR A 125 3.66 -8.99 -16.44
N ALA A 126 4.02 -8.05 -17.35
CA ALA A 126 3.66 -7.92 -18.78
C ALA A 126 2.15 -7.95 -19.05
N GLU A 127 1.64 -6.84 -19.61
CA GLU A 127 0.23 -6.46 -19.73
C GLU A 127 -0.29 -5.70 -18.49
N GLU A 128 -0.20 -4.37 -18.59
CA GLU A 128 -0.64 -3.41 -17.58
C GLU A 128 -2.18 -3.41 -17.48
N HIS A 129 -2.73 -4.19 -16.55
CA HIS A 129 -4.15 -4.13 -16.18
C HIS A 129 -4.33 -3.26 -14.93
N VAL A 130 -4.93 -2.09 -15.11
CA VAL A 130 -5.27 -1.16 -14.03
C VAL A 130 -6.61 -1.58 -13.41
N ILE A 131 -6.58 -2.07 -12.18
CA ILE A 131 -7.81 -2.41 -11.43
C ILE A 131 -8.11 -1.26 -10.46
N THR A 132 -9.24 -0.59 -10.67
CA THR A 132 -9.72 0.45 -9.75
C THR A 132 -10.71 -0.14 -8.74
N HIS A 133 -10.41 -0.05 -7.45
CA HIS A 133 -11.34 -0.42 -6.38
C HIS A 133 -11.86 0.85 -5.68
N HIS A 134 -13.08 1.27 -6.00
CA HIS A 134 -13.81 2.26 -5.23
C HIS A 134 -14.96 1.59 -4.49
N HIS A 135 -14.86 1.52 -3.16
CA HIS A 135 -15.90 0.93 -2.32
C HIS A 135 -16.87 2.00 -1.82
N GLN A 136 -17.89 2.29 -2.63
CA GLN A 136 -19.22 2.66 -2.15
C GLN A 136 -20.23 2.35 -3.28
N GLY A 137 -21.07 1.32 -3.08
CA GLY A 137 -22.24 1.06 -3.94
C GLY A 137 -21.94 0.74 -5.40
N GLY A 138 -21.29 -0.41 -5.65
CA GLY A 138 -21.45 -1.23 -6.85
C GLY A 138 -21.42 -0.57 -8.23
N LEU A 139 -20.22 -0.23 -8.71
CA LEU A 139 -19.83 -0.32 -10.14
C LEU A 139 -18.30 -0.52 -10.19
N SER A 140 -17.84 -1.61 -10.80
CA SER A 140 -16.42 -1.84 -11.11
C SER A 140 -16.18 -1.51 -12.59
N LEU A 141 -15.22 -0.63 -12.88
CA LEU A 141 -14.76 -0.35 -14.24
C LEU A 141 -13.44 -1.07 -14.44
N GLU A 142 -13.44 -2.06 -15.33
CA GLU A 142 -12.24 -2.75 -15.78
C GLU A 142 -11.76 -2.07 -17.07
N LEU A 143 -10.54 -1.54 -17.04
CA LEU A 143 -9.91 -0.87 -18.17
C LEU A 143 -8.73 -1.72 -18.64
N SER A 144 -8.81 -2.17 -19.90
CA SER A 144 -7.72 -2.88 -20.57
C SER A 144 -7.09 -1.94 -21.60
N LEU A 145 -5.79 -1.68 -21.46
CA LEU A 145 -5.01 -0.99 -22.49
C LEU A 145 -4.81 -1.97 -23.65
N GLY A 146 -5.45 -1.71 -24.79
CA GLY A 146 -5.22 -2.48 -26.01
C GLY A 146 -3.79 -2.29 -26.51
N GLN A 147 -3.15 -3.35 -27.00
CA GLN A 147 -1.85 -3.24 -27.66
C GLN A 147 -1.96 -2.29 -28.87
N PRO A 148 -0.96 -1.41 -29.10
CA PRO A 148 -0.97 -0.53 -30.26
C PRO A 148 -0.99 -1.38 -31.53
N ASN A 149 -1.92 -1.08 -32.45
CA ASN A 149 -1.93 -1.67 -33.79
C ASN A 149 -0.59 -1.34 -34.46
N VAL A 150 0.28 -2.34 -34.61
CA VAL A 150 1.39 -2.30 -35.56
C VAL A 150 0.80 -2.48 -36.95
N GLU A 151 0.29 -1.40 -37.53
CA GLU A 151 0.03 -1.32 -38.97
C GLU A 151 1.36 -1.19 -39.70
N GLY A 152 1.68 -2.21 -40.53
CA GLY A 152 2.48 -2.07 -41.73
C GLY A 152 4.00 -2.02 -41.56
N ALA A 153 4.64 -3.19 -41.66
CA ALA A 153 6.01 -3.28 -42.18
C ALA A 153 6.05 -4.31 -43.30
N ASP A 154 5.39 -3.96 -44.41
CA ASP A 154 5.64 -4.59 -45.71
C ASP A 154 6.59 -3.66 -46.49
N ASN A 155 7.80 -4.16 -46.77
CA ASN A 155 8.58 -3.80 -47.95
C ASN A 155 9.57 -4.92 -48.27
#